data_AF-A0A5K0WSA8-F1
#
_entry.id   AF-A0A5K0WSA8-F1
#
_cell.length_a   1.000
_cell.length_b   1.000
_cell.length_c   1.000
_cell.angle_alpha   90.00
_cell.angle_beta   90.00
_cell.angle_gamma   90.00
#
_symmetry.space_group_name_H-M   'P 1'
#
loop_
_entity.id
_entity.type
_entity.pdbx_description
1 polymer ?
#
loop_
_entity_poly.entity_id
_entity_poly.type
_entity_poly.pdbx_seq_one_letter_code
_entity_poly.pdbx_strand_id
1 'polypeptide(L)'
;MFTFSSLEEAAANLGRPLTHAESLWFRYSATKLDYLIYAHIFFLFFCISYLFSLPLALIEAMNPTPIRKFKIQANVKTPFSRMLRCYKDVFIIHIIAITPMEFMFIPFFK
;
A
#
# COMPACT_ATOMS: atom_id res chain seq x y z
N MET A 1 2.05 1.25 -19.48
CA MET A 1 2.71 1.95 -20.60
C MET A 1 3.76 2.92 -20.04
N PHE A 2 5.04 2.71 -20.33
CA PHE A 2 6.10 3.67 -20.01
C PHE A 2 6.01 4.87 -20.96
N THR A 3 5.93 6.08 -20.40
CA THR A 3 5.85 7.32 -21.18
C THR A 3 7.22 7.77 -21.68
N PHE A 4 8.30 7.33 -21.04
CA PHE A 4 9.67 7.77 -21.33
C PHE A 4 10.51 6.63 -21.86
N SER A 5 11.36 6.94 -22.84
CA SER A 5 12.25 6.01 -23.53
C SER A 5 13.57 5.79 -22.81
N SER A 6 14.01 6.75 -21.98
CA SER A 6 15.26 6.65 -21.22
C SER A 6 15.19 7.28 -19.82
N LEU A 7 16.20 6.97 -19.00
CA LEU A 7 16.37 7.58 -17.68
C LEU A 7 16.68 9.08 -17.79
N GLU A 8 17.41 9.50 -18.82
CA GLU A 8 17.72 10.91 -19.07
C GLU A 8 16.46 11.70 -19.40
N GLU A 9 15.59 11.14 -20.24
CA GLU A 9 14.30 11.76 -20.58
C GLU A 9 13.41 11.91 -19.34
N ALA A 10 13.32 10.85 -18.52
CA ALA A 10 12.58 10.89 -17.27
C ALA A 10 13.16 11.92 -16.27
N ALA A 11 14.48 12.00 -16.14
CA ALA A 11 15.14 12.98 -15.29
C ALA A 11 14.96 14.42 -15.79
N ALA A 12 15.03 14.63 -17.11
CA ALA A 12 14.79 15.92 -17.74
C ALA A 12 13.34 16.40 -17.51
N ASN A 13 12.37 15.49 -17.60
CA ASN A 13 10.97 15.80 -17.31
C ASN A 13 10.73 16.15 -15.83
N LEU A 14 11.41 15.46 -14.90
CA LEU A 14 11.36 15.75 -13.48
C LEU A 14 12.11 17.04 -13.07
N GLY A 15 12.98 17.58 -13.92
CA GLY A 15 13.85 18.71 -13.59
C GLY A 15 14.91 18.39 -12.52
N ARG A 16 15.13 17.10 -12.22
CA ARG A 16 16.10 16.62 -11.22
C ARG A 16 16.61 15.22 -11.58
N PRO A 17 17.79 14.81 -11.08
CA PRO A 17 18.22 13.42 -11.22
C PRO A 17 17.25 12.47 -10.51
N LEU A 18 17.10 11.28 -11.08
CA LEU A 18 16.36 10.17 -10.48
C LEU A 18 17.15 9.64 -9.27
N THR A 19 16.42 9.32 -8.20
CA THR A 19 16.98 8.59 -7.07
C THR A 19 17.31 7.16 -7.45
N HIS A 20 18.06 6.46 -6.61
CA HIS A 20 18.46 5.08 -6.87
C HIS A 20 17.24 4.14 -6.95
N ALA A 21 16.24 4.34 -6.09
CA ALA A 21 15.00 3.57 -6.09
C ALA A 21 14.17 3.82 -7.36
N GLU A 22 14.05 5.07 -7.79
CA GLU A 22 13.33 5.43 -9.03
C GLU A 22 14.02 4.83 -10.26
N SER A 23 15.35 4.89 -10.33
CA SER A 23 16.14 4.31 -11.41
C SER A 23 15.99 2.79 -11.46
N LEU A 24 15.98 2.13 -10.29
CA LEU A 24 15.76 0.70 -10.18
C LEU A 24 14.36 0.31 -10.65
N TRP A 25 13.33 1.02 -10.19
CA TRP A 25 11.94 0.79 -10.59
C TRP A 25 11.76 0.98 -12.10
N PHE A 26 12.31 2.04 -12.67
CA PHE A 26 12.26 2.32 -14.12
C PHE A 26 12.84 1.15 -14.92
N ARG A 27 14.05 0.70 -14.58
CA ARG A 27 14.70 -0.43 -15.26
C ARG A 27 13.93 -1.73 -15.12
N TYR A 28 13.43 -2.01 -13.92
CA TYR A 28 12.62 -3.20 -13.67
C TYR A 28 11.39 -3.21 -14.57
N SER A 29 10.62 -2.12 -14.53
CA SER A 29 9.30 -2.07 -15.14
C SER A 29 9.31 -1.84 -16.64
N ALA A 30 10.42 -1.34 -17.21
CA ALA A 30 10.65 -1.33 -18.66
C ALA A 30 10.65 -2.74 -19.30
N THR A 31 10.94 -3.79 -18.53
CA THR A 31 11.04 -5.18 -19.02
C THR A 31 9.80 -6.03 -18.74
N LYS A 32 8.76 -5.45 -18.12
CA LYS A 32 7.58 -6.19 -17.65
C LYS A 32 6.33 -5.82 -18.43
N LEU A 33 5.38 -6.75 -18.45
CA LEU A 33 4.04 -6.52 -18.97
C LEU A 33 3.27 -5.60 -18.01
N ASP A 34 2.41 -4.74 -18.56
CA ASP A 34 1.70 -3.72 -17.78
C ASP A 34 0.82 -4.34 -16.67
N TYR A 35 0.20 -5.49 -16.93
CA TYR A 35 -0.58 -6.20 -15.91
C TYR A 35 0.28 -6.68 -14.73
N LEU A 36 1.53 -7.07 -14.98
CA LEU A 36 2.45 -7.48 -13.90
C LEU A 36 2.80 -6.26 -13.05
N ILE A 37 3.10 -5.12 -13.67
CA ILE A 37 3.41 -3.89 -12.93
C ILE A 37 2.22 -3.46 -12.07
N TYR A 38 1.00 -3.54 -12.62
CA TYR A 38 -0.20 -3.28 -11.84
C TYR A 38 -0.33 -4.22 -10.65
N ALA A 39 -0.11 -5.53 -10.84
CA ALA A 39 -0.15 -6.49 -9.74
C ALA A 39 0.88 -6.20 -8.65
N HIS A 40 2.10 -5.73 -9.00
CA HIS A 40 3.10 -5.32 -8.02
C HIS A 40 2.66 -4.06 -7.25
N ILE A 41 2.14 -3.05 -7.94
CA ILE A 41 1.64 -1.82 -7.31
C ILE A 41 0.49 -2.16 -6.35
N PHE A 42 -0.47 -2.97 -6.81
CA PHE A 42 -1.58 -3.44 -5.99
C PHE A 42 -1.08 -4.18 -4.75
N PHE A 43 -0.13 -5.11 -4.90
CA PHE A 43 0.46 -5.83 -3.78
C PHE A 43 1.17 -4.91 -2.79
N LEU A 44 1.96 -3.94 -3.27
CA LEU A 44 2.64 -2.97 -2.41
C LEU A 44 1.63 -2.09 -1.65
N PHE A 45 0.61 -1.59 -2.35
CA PHE A 45 -0.46 -0.80 -1.74
C PHE A 45 -1.22 -1.59 -0.67
N PHE A 46 -1.55 -2.84 -0.97
CA PHE A 46 -2.11 -3.78 -0.02
C PHE A 46 -1.19 -3.90 1.20
N CYS A 47 0.07 -4.32 1.03
CA CYS A 47 1.02 -4.49 2.12
C CYS A 47 1.14 -3.25 2.99
N ILE A 48 1.32 -2.06 2.38
CA ILE A 48 1.42 -0.79 3.10
C ILE A 48 0.17 -0.54 3.94
N SER A 49 -1.02 -0.72 3.38
CA SER A 49 -2.29 -0.48 4.09
C SER A 49 -2.45 -1.34 5.35
N TYR A 50 -2.04 -2.61 5.30
CA TYR A 50 -2.11 -3.51 6.47
C TYR A 50 -0.91 -3.32 7.42
N LEU A 51 0.29 -3.11 6.89
CA LEU A 51 1.49 -2.92 7.72
C LEU A 51 1.46 -1.61 8.50
N PHE A 52 0.88 -0.54 7.96
CA PHE A 52 0.76 0.73 8.69
C PHE A 52 -0.27 0.67 9.82
N SER A 53 -1.36 -0.07 9.63
CA SER A 53 -2.39 -0.23 10.65
C SER A 53 -1.99 -1.22 11.76
N LEU A 54 -1.09 -2.17 11.45
CA LEU A 54 -0.72 -3.25 12.37
C LEU A 54 -0.06 -2.78 13.67
N PRO A 55 0.93 -1.86 13.66
CA PRO A 55 1.51 -1.31 14.88
C PRO A 55 0.46 -0.67 15.79
N LEU A 56 -0.49 0.07 15.23
CA LEU A 56 -1.56 0.71 16.01
C LEU A 56 -2.48 -0.33 16.66
N ALA A 57 -2.82 -1.39 15.93
CA ALA A 57 -3.63 -2.48 16.47
C ALA A 57 -2.90 -3.27 17.57
N LEU A 58 -1.59 -3.50 17.40
CA LEU A 58 -0.75 -4.14 18.42
C LEU A 58 -0.62 -3.27 19.67
N ILE A 59 -0.43 -1.97 19.52
CA ILE A 59 -0.41 -1.00 20.63
C ILE A 59 -1.71 -1.04 21.41
N GLU A 60 -2.87 -1.02 20.72
CA GLU A 60 -4.18 -1.13 21.37
C GLU A 60 -4.34 -2.48 22.10
N ALA A 61 -3.85 -3.58 21.51
CA ALA A 61 -3.90 -4.92 22.10
C ALA A 61 -3.05 -5.05 23.37
N MET A 62 -1.84 -4.47 23.34
CA MET A 62 -0.92 -4.47 24.48
C MET A 62 -1.36 -3.51 25.60
N ASN A 63 -2.16 -2.50 25.25
CA ASN A 63 -2.66 -1.46 26.15
C ASN A 63 -1.58 -0.89 27.11
N PRO A 64 -0.45 -0.40 26.58
CA PRO A 64 0.66 0.05 27.41
C PRO A 64 0.28 1.34 28.17
N THR A 65 0.61 1.38 29.46
CA THR A 65 0.26 2.47 30.38
C THR A 65 0.66 3.87 29.86
N PRO A 66 1.84 4.09 29.25
CA PRO A 66 2.23 5.39 28.73
C PRO A 66 1.35 5.92 27.61
N ILE A 67 0.71 5.04 26.84
CA ILE A 67 -0.11 5.41 25.67
C ILE A 67 -1.55 5.73 26.08
N ARG A 68 -2.01 5.24 27.23
CA ARG A 68 -3.36 5.46 27.75
C ARG A 68 -3.72 6.95 27.85
N LYS A 69 -2.76 7.83 28.15
CA LYS A 69 -2.97 9.29 28.24
C LYS A 69 -3.23 9.96 26.89
N PHE A 70 -2.83 9.33 25.79
CA PHE A 70 -3.02 9.84 24.43
C PHE A 70 -4.30 9.30 23.78
N LYS A 71 -4.99 8.34 24.40
CA LYS A 71 -6.27 7.83 23.88
C LYS A 71 -7.35 8.89 24.05
N ILE A 72 -8.03 9.22 22.96
CA ILE A 72 -9.24 10.07 22.97
C ILE A 72 -10.33 9.45 23.87
N GLN A 73 -10.41 8.11 23.91
CA GLN A 73 -11.36 7.35 24.74
C GLN A 73 -10.64 6.35 25.64
N ALA A 74 -10.00 6.83 26.71
CA ALA A 74 -9.15 6.02 27.60
C ALA A 74 -9.89 4.87 28.33
N ASN A 75 -11.20 4.99 28.53
CA ASN A 75 -12.01 3.97 29.22
C ASN A 75 -12.53 2.87 28.29
N VAL A 76 -12.42 3.04 26.97
CA VAL A 76 -12.83 2.04 26.00
C VAL A 76 -11.67 1.06 25.77
N LYS A 77 -11.92 -0.21 26.09
CA LYS A 77 -11.01 -1.32 25.80
C LYS A 77 -11.57 -2.11 24.63
N THR A 78 -10.79 -2.20 23.55
CA THR A 78 -11.16 -3.04 22.41
C THR A 78 -10.57 -4.43 22.63
N PRO A 79 -11.40 -5.48 22.74
CA PRO A 79 -10.87 -6.84 22.87
C PRO A 79 -10.12 -7.24 21.58
N PHE A 80 -9.03 -7.99 21.73
CA PHE A 80 -8.21 -8.45 20.61
C PHE A 80 -9.02 -9.18 19.53
N SER A 81 -10.04 -9.95 19.93
CA SER A 81 -10.94 -10.64 19.01
C SER A 81 -11.73 -9.68 18.09
N ARG A 82 -12.10 -8.49 18.57
CA ARG A 82 -12.74 -7.46 17.74
C ARG A 82 -11.76 -6.82 16.77
N MET A 83 -10.51 -6.63 17.17
CA MET A 83 -9.47 -6.15 16.26
C MET A 83 -9.17 -7.16 15.16
N LEU A 84 -9.00 -8.44 15.50
CA LEU A 84 -8.77 -9.50 14.50
C LEU A 84 -9.93 -9.60 13.51
N ARG A 85 -11.18 -9.47 14.01
CA ARG A 85 -12.37 -9.43 13.17
C ARG A 85 -12.32 -8.23 12.23
N CYS A 86 -12.01 -7.03 12.72
CA CYS A 86 -11.88 -5.84 11.89
C CYS A 86 -10.84 -6.04 10.77
N TYR A 87 -9.66 -6.58 11.09
CA TYR A 87 -8.65 -6.91 10.07
C TYR A 87 -9.17 -7.87 9.01
N LYS A 88 -9.84 -8.94 9.44
CA LYS A 88 -10.44 -9.92 8.54
C LYS A 88 -11.50 -9.27 7.66
N ASP A 89 -12.39 -8.46 8.23
CA ASP A 89 -13.48 -7.82 7.48
C ASP A 89 -12.92 -6.81 6.46
N VAL A 90 -11.91 -6.01 6.85
CA VAL A 90 -11.20 -5.09 5.93
C VAL A 90 -10.47 -5.87 4.84
N PHE A 91 -9.82 -6.99 5.16
CA PHE A 91 -9.22 -7.89 4.17
C PHE A 91 -10.26 -8.40 3.16
N ILE A 92 -11.40 -8.88 3.63
CA ILE A 92 -12.49 -9.36 2.77
C ILE A 92 -13.01 -8.23 1.86
N ILE A 93 -13.27 -7.04 2.41
CA ILE A 93 -13.73 -5.88 1.64
C ILE A 93 -12.69 -5.50 0.57
N HIS A 94 -11.40 -5.53 0.92
CA HIS A 94 -10.34 -5.21 -0.02
C HIS A 94 -10.30 -6.21 -1.19
N ILE A 95 -10.45 -7.51 -0.92
CA ILE A 95 -10.47 -8.54 -1.96
C ILE A 95 -11.75 -8.51 -2.80
N ILE A 96 -12.92 -8.28 -2.18
CA ILE A 96 -14.22 -8.39 -2.87
C ILE A 96 -14.62 -7.10 -3.58
N ALA A 97 -14.30 -5.94 -3.03
CA ALA A 97 -14.75 -4.65 -3.57
C ALA A 97 -13.60 -3.86 -4.20
N ILE A 98 -12.50 -3.65 -3.47
CA ILE A 98 -11.40 -2.81 -3.94
C ILE A 98 -10.67 -3.49 -5.09
N THR A 99 -10.35 -4.77 -4.97
CA THR A 99 -9.58 -5.48 -5.99
C THR A 99 -10.30 -5.46 -7.35
N PRO A 100 -11.59 -5.83 -7.48
CA PRO A 100 -12.28 -5.72 -8.77
C PRO A 100 -12.38 -4.29 -9.29
N MET A 101 -12.57 -3.32 -8.39
CA MET A 101 -12.59 -1.90 -8.76
C MET A 101 -11.26 -1.47 -9.38
N GLU A 102 -10.14 -1.83 -8.76
CA GLU A 102 -8.78 -1.62 -9.29
C GLU A 102 -8.60 -2.33 -10.64
N PHE A 103 -9.05 -3.58 -10.77
CA PHE A 103 -8.99 -4.33 -12.03
C PHE A 103 -9.72 -3.64 -13.19
N MET A 104 -10.79 -2.88 -12.95
CA MET A 104 -11.47 -2.10 -14.00
C MET A 104 -10.59 -0.97 -14.57
N PHE A 105 -9.63 -0.47 -13.80
CA PHE A 105 -8.72 0.60 -14.22
C PHE A 105 -7.44 0.06 -14.87
N ILE A 106 -7.27 -1.26 -14.97
CA ILE A 106 -6.13 -1.86 -15.68
C ILE A 106 -6.37 -1.77 -17.18
N PRO A 107 -5.50 -1.10 -17.95
CA PRO A 107 -5.53 -1.23 -19.39
C PRO A 107 -5.14 -2.66 -19.77
N PHE A 108 -6.11 -3.46 -20.22
CA PHE A 108 -5.89 -4.84 -20.68
C PHE A 108 -5.12 -4.89 -22.00
N PHE A 109 -5.06 -3.77 -22.73
CA PHE A 109 -4.31 -3.61 -23.97
C PHE A 109 -3.36 -2.43 -23.85
N LYS A 110 -2.19 -2.60 -24.45
CA LYS A 110 -1.15 -1.57 -24.56
C LYS A 110 -1.49 -0.58 -25.67
#